data_AF-A0AB40B8R5-F1
#
_entry.id   AF-A0AB40B8R5-F1
#
_cell.length_a   1.000
_cell.length_b   1.000
_cell.length_c   1.000
_cell.angle_alpha   90.00
_cell.angle_beta   90.00
_cell.angle_gamma   90.00
#
_symmetry.space_group_name_H-M   'P 1'
#
loop_
_entity.id
_entity.type
_entity.pdbx_description
1 polymer ?
#
loop_
_entity_poly.entity_id
_entity_poly.type
_entity_poly.pdbx_seq_one_letter_code
_entity_poly.pdbx_strand_id
1 'polypeptide(L)'
;MDPSWGGSKVIQFNYDPIRTLSWPIQSGRVSFFWKGVLTCLPALRNCISHEVSSGKDTLFWKDGWLNGIAPMNLWPEEFYTCRRPNGTIHELGHLLDEVPCIDNDLIDQVRAKVRRPDNLLGDKKKWRLTGNEIFSVKTFYNFLIDGGLRCPVSRFFWRGGWPKKINLFNWLAWKNKILSLENLTVRRCNRLPTDTCVLCHAGSESCDHLFIDCSYTKQVWEHFIRLLHFPSAPTSLKDLWGHWRTGLANKKRIFGDLVAKAIVWNICLARNDCIFNDNVLHINSLILKIARMIMSWCSSVSEGLREKMEAT
;
A
#
# COMPACT_ATOMS: atom_id res chain seq x y z
N MET A 1 15.45 -11.81 43.36
CA MET A 1 16.36 -10.78 42.83
C MET A 1 17.48 -11.50 42.11
N ASP A 2 17.37 -11.68 40.79
CA ASP A 2 18.18 -10.96 39.80
C ASP A 2 17.68 -11.36 38.38
N PRO A 3 17.52 -10.42 37.43
CA PRO A 3 16.94 -10.66 36.12
C PRO A 3 18.02 -10.81 35.05
N SER A 4 18.24 -12.02 34.55
CA SER A 4 19.07 -12.26 33.35
C SER A 4 18.34 -13.13 32.34
N TRP A 5 17.15 -12.66 31.92
CA TRP A 5 16.49 -13.15 30.72
C TRP A 5 17.30 -12.71 29.48
N GLY A 6 18.19 -13.60 29.04
CA GLY A 6 18.27 -14.17 27.68
C GLY A 6 18.12 -13.31 26.41
N GLY A 7 18.07 -11.97 26.48
CA GLY A 7 17.79 -11.11 25.33
C GLY A 7 18.84 -11.18 24.22
N SER A 8 20.10 -11.44 24.57
CA SER A 8 21.20 -11.44 23.58
C SER A 8 21.27 -12.71 22.73
N LYS A 9 20.66 -13.83 23.16
CA LYS A 9 20.63 -15.07 22.33
C LYS A 9 19.46 -15.12 21.35
N VAL A 10 18.38 -14.36 21.59
CA VAL A 10 17.22 -14.29 20.68
C VAL A 10 17.51 -13.38 19.48
N ILE A 11 18.38 -12.40 19.63
CA ILE A 11 18.65 -11.39 18.60
C ILE A 11 19.60 -11.92 17.52
N GLN A 12 20.55 -12.80 17.82
CA GLN A 12 21.44 -13.36 16.78
C GLN A 12 20.79 -14.47 15.93
N PHE A 13 19.71 -15.11 16.39
CA PHE A 13 19.06 -16.21 15.66
C PHE A 13 17.97 -15.75 14.66
N ASN A 14 17.55 -14.48 14.72
CA ASN A 14 16.46 -13.93 13.90
C ASN A 14 16.90 -13.17 12.63
N TYR A 15 18.21 -13.08 12.35
CA TYR A 15 18.76 -12.39 11.18
C TYR A 15 19.39 -13.35 10.15
N ASP A 16 18.97 -14.61 10.13
CA ASP A 16 19.22 -15.49 8.99
C ASP A 16 17.90 -15.75 8.23
N PRO A 17 17.63 -14.97 7.15
CA PRO A 17 16.43 -15.14 6.33
C PRO A 17 16.35 -16.51 5.63
N ILE A 18 17.43 -17.29 5.67
CA ILE A 18 17.62 -18.47 4.83
C ILE A 18 17.14 -19.75 5.54
N ARG A 19 17.32 -19.86 6.87
CA ARG A 19 16.81 -21.01 7.65
C ARG A 19 15.30 -20.98 7.94
N THR A 20 14.64 -19.87 7.68
CA THR A 20 13.19 -19.70 7.95
C THR A 20 12.28 -20.13 6.80
N LEU A 21 12.82 -20.50 5.64
CA LEU A 21 12.03 -20.84 4.44
C LEU A 21 11.48 -22.28 4.40
N SER A 22 11.85 -23.12 5.37
CA SER A 22 11.43 -24.53 5.47
C SER A 22 10.44 -24.82 6.60
N TRP A 23 9.97 -23.80 7.34
CA TRP A 23 9.01 -24.04 8.43
C TRP A 23 7.63 -24.42 7.85
N PRO A 24 7.03 -25.55 8.26
CA PRO A 24 5.61 -25.78 8.08
C PRO A 24 4.90 -24.86 9.08
N ILE A 25 4.65 -23.62 8.66
CA ILE A 25 3.96 -22.64 9.49
C ILE A 25 2.50 -23.12 9.64
N GLN A 26 2.19 -23.73 10.78
CA GLN A 26 0.81 -24.00 11.18
C GLN A 26 0.06 -22.66 11.23
N SER A 27 -0.76 -22.41 10.22
CA SER A 27 -1.43 -21.15 9.88
C SER A 27 -2.28 -20.53 11.01
N GLY A 28 -2.56 -21.29 12.08
CA GLY A 28 -3.36 -20.87 13.23
C GLY A 28 -2.66 -19.96 14.24
N ARG A 29 -1.32 -19.93 14.35
CA ARG A 29 -0.59 -19.25 15.46
C ARG A 29 0.30 -18.08 15.05
N VAL A 30 0.05 -17.47 13.91
CA VAL A 30 0.90 -16.40 13.37
C VAL A 30 0.21 -15.04 13.54
N SER A 31 0.95 -14.04 14.04
CA SER A 31 0.43 -12.68 14.20
C SER A 31 0.00 -12.10 12.84
N PHE A 32 -0.95 -11.14 12.82
CA PHE A 32 -1.39 -10.49 11.59
C PHE A 32 -0.24 -9.83 10.82
N PHE A 33 0.77 -9.31 11.53
CA PHE A 33 1.99 -8.78 10.93
C PHE A 33 2.72 -9.85 10.11
N TRP A 34 3.01 -11.01 10.71
CA TRP A 34 3.71 -12.09 10.03
C TRP A 34 2.87 -12.70 8.92
N LYS A 35 1.55 -12.81 9.09
CA LYS A 35 0.66 -13.18 7.97
C LYS A 35 0.85 -12.22 6.79
N GLY A 36 0.90 -10.92 7.03
CA GLY A 36 1.20 -9.89 6.03
C GLY A 36 2.56 -10.09 5.37
N VAL A 37 3.64 -10.25 6.15
CA VAL A 37 4.99 -10.49 5.61
C VAL A 37 5.03 -11.76 4.75
N LEU A 38 4.37 -12.82 5.19
CA LEU A 38 4.34 -14.11 4.47
C LEU A 38 3.60 -14.01 3.13
N THR A 39 2.66 -13.08 2.96
CA THR A 39 2.02 -12.85 1.64
C THR A 39 3.01 -12.37 0.57
N CYS A 40 4.12 -11.74 0.98
CA CYS A 40 5.16 -11.27 0.06
C CYS A 40 6.15 -12.37 -0.33
N LEU A 41 6.14 -13.54 0.32
CA LEU A 41 7.13 -14.60 0.09
C LEU A 41 7.18 -15.12 -1.36
N PRO A 42 6.04 -15.35 -2.06
CA PRO A 42 6.09 -15.79 -3.46
C PRO A 42 6.80 -14.77 -4.35
N ALA A 43 6.51 -13.47 -4.15
CA ALA A 43 7.18 -12.39 -4.87
C ALA A 43 8.67 -12.34 -4.55
N LEU A 44 9.04 -12.51 -3.27
CA LEU A 44 10.45 -12.54 -2.85
C LEU A 44 11.21 -13.68 -3.52
N ARG A 45 10.64 -14.89 -3.55
CA ARG A 45 11.27 -16.07 -4.17
C ARG A 45 11.55 -15.85 -5.65
N ASN A 46 10.62 -15.26 -6.39
CA ASN A 46 10.81 -14.96 -7.81
C ASN A 46 11.92 -13.93 -8.09
N CYS A 47 12.26 -13.10 -7.09
CA CYS A 47 13.35 -12.14 -7.18
C CYS A 47 14.73 -12.73 -6.81
N ILE A 48 14.81 -13.99 -6.38
CA ILE A 48 16.05 -14.65 -5.96
C ILE A 48 16.38 -15.79 -6.93
N SER A 49 17.56 -15.73 -7.56
CA SER A 49 18.12 -16.88 -8.26
C SER A 49 19.05 -17.67 -7.35
N HIS A 50 19.09 -18.99 -7.55
CA HIS A 50 19.93 -19.90 -6.77
C HIS A 50 20.99 -20.51 -7.68
N GLU A 51 22.24 -20.41 -7.25
CA GLU A 51 23.40 -21.07 -7.86
C GLU A 51 23.70 -22.31 -7.03
N VAL A 52 23.42 -23.47 -7.62
CA VAL A 52 23.43 -24.76 -6.95
C VAL A 52 24.86 -25.26 -6.85
N SER A 53 25.29 -25.60 -5.64
CA SER A 53 26.54 -26.32 -5.39
C SER A 53 26.20 -27.64 -4.70
N SER A 54 26.06 -27.66 -3.38
CA SER A 54 25.63 -28.86 -2.64
C SER A 54 24.18 -29.29 -2.91
N GLY A 55 23.30 -28.34 -3.26
CA GLY A 55 21.86 -28.52 -3.44
C GLY A 55 21.07 -28.69 -2.16
N LYS A 56 21.67 -28.53 -0.97
CA LYS A 56 21.03 -28.74 0.34
C LYS A 56 20.15 -27.58 0.80
N ASP A 57 20.45 -26.36 0.33
CA ASP A 57 19.77 -25.13 0.75
C ASP A 57 18.82 -24.58 -0.32
N THR A 58 18.66 -25.34 -1.42
CA THR A 58 17.84 -24.98 -2.58
C THR A 58 16.72 -26.01 -2.77
N LEU A 59 15.48 -25.53 -2.73
CA LEU A 59 14.28 -26.33 -2.98
C LEU A 59 14.13 -26.60 -4.47
N PHE A 60 13.89 -27.86 -4.83
CA PHE A 60 13.78 -28.26 -6.23
C PHE A 60 12.66 -27.50 -6.96
N TRP A 61 11.44 -27.49 -6.43
CA TRP A 61 10.30 -26.93 -7.14
C TRP A 61 10.14 -25.41 -7.01
N LYS A 62 10.53 -24.86 -5.85
CA LYS A 62 10.11 -23.51 -5.41
C LYS A 62 11.17 -22.43 -5.59
N ASP A 63 12.43 -22.81 -5.75
CA ASP A 63 13.54 -21.87 -5.84
C ASP A 63 14.00 -21.70 -7.29
N GLY A 64 14.40 -20.47 -7.65
CA GLY A 64 14.77 -20.08 -9.01
C GLY A 64 16.17 -20.50 -9.45
N TRP A 65 16.51 -21.80 -9.40
CA TRP A 65 17.83 -22.30 -9.80
C TRP A 65 17.95 -22.58 -11.31
N LEU A 66 16.82 -22.73 -12.02
CA LEU A 66 16.80 -22.90 -13.46
C LEU A 66 16.78 -21.54 -14.16
N ASN A 67 17.97 -20.92 -14.26
CA ASN A 67 18.17 -19.60 -14.88
C ASN A 67 17.35 -18.49 -14.21
N GLY A 68 17.14 -18.59 -12.89
CA GLY A 68 16.31 -17.66 -12.14
C GLY A 68 14.82 -17.99 -12.15
N ILE A 69 14.41 -19.08 -12.78
CA ILE A 69 13.01 -19.55 -12.83
C ILE A 69 12.88 -20.78 -11.93
N ALA A 70 11.83 -20.79 -11.10
CA ALA A 70 11.49 -21.95 -10.28
C ALA A 70 10.80 -23.00 -11.16
N PRO A 71 11.16 -24.30 -11.09
CA PRO A 71 10.55 -25.33 -11.91
C PRO A 71 9.02 -25.37 -11.85
N MET A 72 8.41 -25.07 -10.70
CA MET A 72 6.94 -25.00 -10.59
C MET A 72 6.27 -23.94 -11.50
N ASN A 73 7.02 -22.94 -11.96
CA ASN A 73 6.49 -21.90 -12.85
C ASN A 73 6.53 -22.33 -14.32
N LEU A 74 7.38 -23.30 -14.67
CA LEU A 74 7.48 -23.86 -16.02
C LEU A 74 6.61 -25.12 -16.15
N TRP A 75 6.54 -25.90 -15.07
CA TRP A 75 5.86 -27.20 -14.99
C TRP A 75 4.94 -27.24 -13.76
N PRO A 76 3.82 -26.51 -13.79
CA PRO A 76 2.91 -26.42 -12.65
C PRO A 76 2.14 -27.73 -12.39
N GLU A 77 1.76 -28.48 -13.42
CA GLU A 77 1.00 -29.73 -13.29
C GLU A 77 1.83 -30.82 -12.60
N GLU A 78 3.10 -30.89 -12.95
CA GLU A 78 4.12 -31.75 -12.38
C GLU A 78 4.34 -31.43 -10.89
N PHE A 79 4.36 -30.14 -10.53
CA PHE A 79 4.46 -29.72 -9.14
C PHE A 79 3.27 -30.16 -8.31
N TYR A 80 2.04 -30.02 -8.81
CA TYR A 80 0.82 -30.39 -8.07
C TYR A 80 0.65 -31.90 -7.88
N THR A 81 1.22 -32.70 -8.79
CA THR A 81 1.19 -34.17 -8.72
C THR A 81 2.39 -34.77 -7.99
N CYS A 82 3.41 -33.96 -7.66
CA CYS A 82 4.62 -34.41 -7.01
C CYS A 82 4.40 -34.82 -5.54
N ARG A 83 5.01 -35.95 -5.14
CA ARG A 83 4.99 -36.44 -3.74
C ARG A 83 5.83 -35.60 -2.78
N ARG A 84 6.86 -34.91 -3.27
CA ARG A 84 7.83 -34.14 -2.46
C ARG A 84 7.95 -32.69 -2.94
N PRO A 85 6.90 -31.87 -2.79
CA PRO A 85 6.89 -30.47 -3.27
C PRO A 85 7.88 -29.55 -2.52
N ASN A 86 8.43 -30.00 -1.40
CA ASN A 86 9.40 -29.28 -0.58
C ASN A 86 10.78 -29.96 -0.53
N GLY A 87 11.05 -30.95 -1.39
CA GLY A 87 12.36 -31.60 -1.42
C GLY A 87 13.46 -30.67 -1.96
N THR A 88 14.68 -30.88 -1.48
CA THR A 88 15.86 -30.13 -1.92
C THR A 88 16.43 -30.72 -3.21
N ILE A 89 17.29 -29.98 -3.91
CA ILE A 89 18.00 -30.50 -5.09
C ILE A 89 18.93 -31.65 -4.70
N HIS A 90 19.53 -31.62 -3.52
CA HIS A 90 20.36 -32.72 -3.04
C HIS A 90 19.58 -34.03 -2.91
N GLU A 91 18.36 -33.95 -2.38
CA GLU A 91 17.48 -35.11 -2.18
C GLU A 91 16.83 -35.60 -3.47
N LEU A 92 16.43 -34.68 -4.35
CA LEU A 92 15.63 -35.02 -5.54
C LEU A 92 16.47 -35.13 -6.81
N GLY A 93 17.64 -34.49 -6.86
CA GLY A 93 18.47 -34.38 -8.06
C GLY A 93 19.03 -35.70 -8.55
N HIS A 94 19.29 -36.66 -7.66
CA HIS A 94 19.73 -38.01 -8.02
C HIS A 94 18.58 -38.98 -8.27
N LEU A 95 17.36 -38.65 -7.82
CA LEU A 95 16.15 -39.46 -7.97
C LEU A 95 15.29 -38.99 -9.16
N LEU A 96 15.76 -38.06 -9.98
CA LEU A 96 14.97 -37.45 -11.05
C LEU A 96 14.38 -38.47 -12.02
N ASP A 97 15.13 -39.52 -12.33
CA ASP A 97 14.68 -40.63 -13.19
C ASP A 97 13.58 -41.49 -12.54
N GLU A 98 13.46 -41.44 -11.22
CA GLU A 98 12.46 -42.18 -10.44
C GLU A 98 11.24 -41.32 -10.07
N VAL A 99 11.26 -40.02 -10.37
CA VAL A 99 10.12 -39.14 -10.11
C VAL A 99 9.14 -39.23 -11.30
N PRO A 100 7.95 -39.84 -11.15
CA PRO A 100 7.05 -40.12 -12.29
C PRO A 100 6.43 -38.88 -12.94
N CYS A 101 6.65 -37.71 -12.37
CA CYS A 101 6.03 -36.44 -12.74
C CYS A 101 7.06 -35.44 -13.29
N ILE A 102 8.20 -35.88 -13.83
CA ILE A 102 9.23 -34.97 -14.38
C ILE A 102 9.45 -35.30 -15.87
N ASP A 103 9.33 -34.27 -16.71
CA ASP A 103 9.61 -34.33 -18.16
C ASP A 103 11.11 -34.57 -18.43
N ASN A 104 11.43 -35.32 -19.49
CA ASN A 104 12.80 -35.63 -19.91
C ASN A 104 13.61 -34.36 -20.18
N ASP A 105 12.99 -33.33 -20.78
CA ASP A 105 13.64 -32.04 -21.05
C ASP A 105 14.06 -31.31 -19.75
N LEU A 106 13.26 -31.44 -18.69
CA LEU A 106 13.62 -30.92 -17.37
C LEU A 106 14.79 -31.72 -16.80
N ILE A 107 14.74 -33.06 -16.85
CA ILE A 107 15.81 -33.93 -16.34
C ILE A 107 17.16 -33.55 -16.94
N ASP A 108 17.23 -33.33 -18.25
CA ASP A 108 18.49 -32.96 -18.93
C ASP A 108 18.99 -31.57 -18.52
N GLN A 109 18.09 -30.60 -18.37
CA GLN A 109 18.44 -29.28 -17.85
C GLN A 109 18.93 -29.33 -16.40
N VAL A 110 18.33 -30.19 -15.57
CA VAL A 110 18.78 -30.40 -14.18
C VAL A 110 20.18 -31.01 -14.18
N ARG A 111 20.38 -32.09 -14.94
CA ARG A 111 21.67 -32.79 -15.06
C ARG A 111 22.79 -31.87 -15.54
N ALA A 112 22.49 -30.94 -16.45
CA ALA A 112 23.46 -29.94 -16.90
C ALA A 112 23.93 -29.01 -15.77
N LYS A 113 23.04 -28.68 -14.80
CA LYS A 113 23.36 -27.78 -13.68
C LYS A 113 23.85 -28.47 -12.41
N VAL A 114 23.48 -29.73 -12.19
CA VAL A 114 23.79 -30.50 -10.97
C VAL A 114 25.05 -31.35 -11.13
N ARG A 115 25.81 -31.16 -12.22
CA ARG A 115 26.82 -32.10 -12.75
C ARG A 115 28.04 -32.44 -11.88
N ARG A 116 28.10 -32.02 -10.61
CA ARG A 116 28.80 -32.67 -9.48
C ARG A 116 28.60 -31.78 -8.24
N PRO A 117 27.84 -32.20 -7.22
CA PRO A 117 27.74 -31.45 -5.98
C PRO A 117 29.09 -31.50 -5.26
N ASP A 118 29.78 -30.37 -5.23
CA ASP A 118 30.95 -30.22 -4.38
C ASP A 118 30.44 -30.02 -2.96
N ASN A 119 30.38 -31.10 -2.18
CA ASN A 119 29.77 -31.14 -0.84
C ASN A 119 30.44 -30.18 0.17
N LEU A 120 31.55 -29.55 -0.23
CA LEU A 120 32.31 -28.58 0.55
C LEU A 120 31.79 -27.14 0.39
N LEU A 121 31.00 -26.83 -0.65
CA LEU A 121 30.51 -25.49 -0.95
C LEU A 121 28.99 -25.40 -0.79
N GLY A 122 28.54 -24.42 0.00
CA GLY A 122 27.12 -24.09 0.16
C GLY A 122 26.52 -23.43 -1.08
N ASP A 123 25.20 -23.53 -1.23
CA ASP A 123 24.49 -22.91 -2.35
C ASP A 123 24.53 -21.38 -2.23
N LYS A 124 24.61 -20.67 -3.36
CA LYS A 124 24.63 -19.19 -3.38
C LYS A 124 23.31 -18.63 -3.86
N LYS A 125 22.87 -17.55 -3.22
CA LYS A 125 21.63 -16.84 -3.57
C LYS A 125 21.99 -15.48 -4.17
N LYS A 126 21.36 -15.15 -5.29
CA LYS A 126 21.61 -13.92 -6.05
C LYS A 126 20.35 -13.11 -6.15
N TRP A 127 20.45 -11.82 -5.81
CA TRP A 127 19.34 -10.88 -5.93
C TRP A 127 19.19 -10.38 -7.36
N ARG A 128 18.04 -10.62 -7.99
CA ARG A 128 17.86 -10.36 -9.43
C ARG A 128 17.47 -8.92 -9.78
N LEU A 129 17.07 -8.12 -8.78
CA LEU A 129 16.58 -6.75 -9.02
C LEU A 129 17.70 -5.70 -9.10
N THR A 130 18.94 -6.07 -8.80
CA THR A 130 20.11 -5.18 -8.90
C THR A 130 21.31 -5.92 -9.49
N GLY A 131 22.12 -5.21 -10.29
CA GLY A 131 23.30 -5.81 -10.95
C GLY A 131 24.42 -6.22 -10.00
N ASN A 132 24.39 -5.79 -8.73
CA ASN A 132 25.36 -6.18 -7.71
C ASN A 132 24.96 -7.46 -6.94
N GLU A 133 23.83 -8.08 -7.27
CA GLU A 133 23.34 -9.34 -6.69
C GLU A 133 23.09 -9.32 -5.17
N ILE A 134 23.13 -8.14 -4.52
CA ILE A 134 22.94 -7.96 -3.08
C ILE A 134 21.48 -7.62 -2.76
N PHE A 135 20.89 -8.39 -1.85
CA PHE A 135 19.54 -8.12 -1.35
C PHE A 135 19.47 -6.78 -0.59
N SER A 136 18.40 -6.02 -0.85
CA SER A 136 18.05 -4.87 -0.03
C SER A 136 16.54 -4.79 0.16
N VAL A 137 16.10 -4.51 1.38
CA VAL A 137 14.69 -4.25 1.68
C VAL A 137 14.16 -3.09 0.82
N LYS A 138 15.00 -2.08 0.53
CA LYS A 138 14.61 -0.94 -0.31
C LYS A 138 14.28 -1.37 -1.74
N THR A 139 15.09 -2.24 -2.35
CA THR A 139 14.90 -2.66 -3.74
C THR A 139 13.70 -3.60 -3.85
N PHE A 140 13.52 -4.50 -2.87
CA PHE A 140 12.34 -5.36 -2.81
C PHE A 140 11.04 -4.56 -2.56
N TYR A 141 11.05 -3.63 -1.61
CA TYR A 141 9.91 -2.76 -1.34
C TYR A 141 9.52 -1.96 -2.58
N ASN A 142 10.50 -1.38 -3.29
CA ASN A 142 10.23 -0.67 -4.54
C ASN A 142 9.61 -1.61 -5.57
N PHE A 143 10.13 -2.83 -5.76
CA PHE A 143 9.52 -3.79 -6.67
C PHE A 143 8.06 -4.15 -6.31
N LEU A 144 7.75 -4.31 -5.02
CA LEU A 144 6.38 -4.59 -4.56
C LEU A 144 5.42 -3.42 -4.78
N ILE A 145 5.91 -2.18 -4.63
CA ILE A 145 5.09 -0.97 -4.69
C ILE A 145 5.02 -0.37 -6.10
N ASP A 146 6.08 -0.52 -6.89
CA ASP A 146 6.23 0.06 -8.23
C ASP A 146 5.60 -0.86 -9.30
N GLY A 147 4.52 -1.57 -8.96
CA GLY A 147 3.69 -2.41 -9.85
C GLY A 147 3.01 -1.65 -11.01
N GLY A 148 3.70 -0.68 -11.60
CA GLY A 148 3.37 0.11 -12.79
C GLY A 148 2.36 1.22 -12.56
N LEU A 149 1.43 1.05 -11.62
CA LEU A 149 0.27 1.93 -11.47
C LEU A 149 0.51 3.04 -10.44
N ARG A 150 1.31 4.04 -10.82
CA ARG A 150 1.38 5.30 -10.07
C ARG A 150 0.04 6.01 -10.17
N CYS A 151 -0.70 6.06 -9.07
CA CYS A 151 -1.94 6.83 -8.99
C CYS A 151 -1.67 8.29 -9.37
N PRO A 152 -2.20 8.82 -10.51
CA PRO A 152 -1.83 10.13 -11.03
C PRO A 152 -2.08 11.27 -10.03
N VAL A 153 -3.12 11.10 -9.21
CA VAL A 153 -3.56 12.09 -8.23
C VAL A 153 -2.81 12.04 -6.89
N SER A 154 -2.03 10.98 -6.61
CA SER A 154 -1.30 10.82 -5.34
C SER A 154 -0.43 12.04 -5.00
N ARG A 155 0.21 12.61 -6.02
CA ARG A 155 1.02 13.82 -5.89
C ARG A 155 0.25 14.99 -5.25
N PHE A 156 -1.05 15.12 -5.47
CA PHE A 156 -1.85 16.24 -4.94
C PHE A 156 -2.15 16.12 -3.45
N PHE A 157 -2.06 14.91 -2.90
CA PHE A 157 -2.22 14.69 -1.46
C PHE A 157 -0.93 14.90 -0.71
N TRP A 158 0.21 14.61 -1.33
CA TRP A 158 1.50 14.61 -0.66
C TRP A 158 2.38 15.83 -1.02
N ARG A 159 1.93 16.70 -1.93
CA ARG A 159 2.52 18.01 -2.21
C ARG A 159 2.10 19.03 -1.14
N GLY A 160 3.05 19.86 -0.70
CA GLY A 160 2.81 20.95 0.25
C GLY A 160 3.28 20.67 1.68
N GLY A 161 3.49 21.73 2.45
CA GLY A 161 3.91 21.71 3.86
C GLY A 161 2.76 21.47 4.85
N TRP A 162 1.64 20.91 4.41
CA TRP A 162 0.42 20.78 5.21
C TRP A 162 0.56 19.66 6.27
N PRO A 163 -0.18 19.74 7.39
CA PRO A 163 -0.17 18.68 8.39
C PRO A 163 -0.50 17.32 7.78
N LYS A 164 0.36 16.32 8.02
CA LYS A 164 0.24 14.98 7.41
C LYS A 164 -1.11 14.32 7.67
N LYS A 165 -1.73 14.60 8.82
CA LYS A 165 -3.08 14.16 9.20
C LYS A 165 -4.14 14.60 8.17
N ILE A 166 -4.07 15.83 7.68
CA ILE A 166 -5.01 16.38 6.70
C ILE A 166 -4.81 15.71 5.34
N ASN A 167 -3.57 15.53 4.93
CA ASN A 167 -3.22 14.88 3.67
C ASN A 167 -3.70 13.42 3.64
N LEU A 168 -3.44 12.67 4.73
CA LEU A 168 -3.90 11.30 4.88
C LEU A 168 -5.43 11.23 4.87
N PHE A 169 -6.10 12.13 5.60
CA PHE A 169 -7.56 12.16 5.61
C PHE A 169 -8.14 12.40 4.22
N ASN A 170 -7.66 13.41 3.50
CA ASN A 170 -8.14 13.71 2.15
C ASN A 170 -7.86 12.56 1.16
N TRP A 171 -6.72 11.88 1.30
CA TRP A 171 -6.41 10.67 0.53
C TRP A 171 -7.42 9.55 0.80
N LEU A 172 -7.76 9.32 2.06
CA LEU A 172 -8.78 8.33 2.45
C LEU A 172 -10.18 8.74 1.97
N ALA A 173 -10.51 10.04 1.98
CA ALA A 173 -11.76 10.58 1.44
C ALA A 173 -11.88 10.22 -0.05
N TRP A 174 -10.86 10.56 -0.83
CA TRP A 174 -10.81 10.27 -2.26
C TRP A 174 -10.85 8.77 -2.58
N LYS A 175 -10.26 7.92 -1.72
CA LYS A 175 -10.35 6.46 -1.83
C LYS A 175 -11.69 5.87 -1.37
N ASN A 176 -12.66 6.69 -0.98
CA ASN A 176 -13.94 6.29 -0.39
C ASN A 176 -13.74 5.34 0.82
N LYS A 177 -12.83 5.70 1.73
CA LYS A 177 -12.48 4.90 2.93
C LYS A 177 -12.87 5.55 4.25
N ILE A 178 -13.54 6.71 4.21
CA ILE A 178 -14.01 7.42 5.41
C ILE A 178 -15.33 6.80 5.90
N LEU A 179 -15.62 6.95 7.19
CA LEU A 179 -16.81 6.41 7.86
C LEU A 179 -18.09 7.20 7.52
N SER A 180 -18.41 7.33 6.24
CA SER A 180 -19.77 7.70 5.80
C SER A 180 -20.77 6.61 6.16
N LEU A 181 -22.06 6.95 6.23
CA LEU A 181 -23.14 5.98 6.42
C LEU A 181 -23.04 4.80 5.44
N GLU A 182 -22.86 5.08 4.15
CA GLU A 182 -22.67 4.04 3.13
C GLU A 182 -21.52 3.07 3.47
N ASN A 183 -20.36 3.61 3.85
CA ASN A 183 -19.19 2.80 4.20
C ASN A 183 -19.34 2.04 5.52
N LEU A 184 -20.10 2.59 6.48
CA LEU A 184 -20.44 1.89 7.73
C LEU A 184 -21.39 0.72 7.49
N THR A 185 -22.37 0.89 6.60
CA THR A 185 -23.30 -0.16 6.19
C THR A 185 -22.56 -1.31 5.50
N VAL A 186 -21.67 -1.01 4.55
CA VAL A 186 -20.81 -2.04 3.90
C VAL A 186 -19.96 -2.80 4.92
N ARG A 187 -19.47 -2.11 5.96
CA ARG A 187 -18.68 -2.72 7.04
C ARG A 187 -19.51 -3.46 8.09
N ARG A 188 -20.85 -3.49 7.94
CA ARG A 188 -21.80 -4.06 8.92
C ARG A 188 -21.64 -3.45 10.32
N CYS A 189 -21.26 -2.18 10.37
CA CYS A 189 -21.08 -1.39 11.60
C CYS A 189 -21.96 -0.15 11.60
N ASN A 190 -23.15 -0.20 10.98
CA ASN A 190 -24.06 0.93 10.98
C ASN A 190 -24.64 1.12 12.39
N ARG A 191 -24.08 2.08 13.12
CA ARG A 191 -24.54 2.54 14.43
C ARG A 191 -25.00 4.00 14.39
N LEU A 192 -25.23 4.54 13.19
CA LEU A 192 -25.69 5.92 13.07
C LEU A 192 -27.17 6.00 13.43
N PRO A 193 -27.59 7.12 14.05
CA PRO A 193 -28.97 7.31 14.48
C PRO A 193 -29.96 7.52 13.32
N THR A 194 -29.46 7.73 12.10
CA THR A 194 -30.27 8.08 10.92
C THR A 194 -29.79 7.38 9.65
N ASP A 195 -30.73 7.10 8.75
CA ASP A 195 -30.45 6.59 7.39
C ASP A 195 -30.19 7.71 6.36
N THR A 196 -30.27 8.96 6.81
CA THR A 196 -30.02 10.16 6.02
C THR A 196 -28.80 10.93 6.53
N CYS A 197 -28.22 11.75 5.67
CA CYS A 197 -27.11 12.65 5.99
C CYS A 197 -27.51 13.61 7.10
N VAL A 198 -26.75 13.60 8.20
CA VAL A 198 -27.01 14.42 9.40
C VAL A 198 -26.83 15.92 9.19
N LEU A 199 -26.25 16.35 8.05
CA LEU A 199 -26.07 17.77 7.73
C LEU A 199 -27.22 18.37 6.92
N CYS A 200 -27.86 17.59 6.04
CA CYS A 200 -28.95 18.08 5.18
C CYS A 200 -30.30 17.38 5.41
N HIS A 201 -30.31 16.26 6.13
CA HIS A 201 -31.47 15.43 6.44
C HIS A 201 -32.28 14.92 5.23
N ALA A 202 -31.74 15.03 4.01
CA ALA A 202 -32.48 14.74 2.77
C ALA A 202 -31.94 13.56 1.95
N GLY A 203 -30.62 13.36 1.89
CA GLY A 203 -29.99 12.33 1.05
C GLY A 203 -29.32 11.22 1.85
N SER A 204 -29.12 10.05 1.24
CA SER A 204 -28.26 9.00 1.78
C SER A 204 -26.80 9.48 1.81
N GLU A 205 -26.10 9.30 2.93
CA GLU A 205 -24.75 9.81 3.10
C GLU A 205 -23.69 8.88 2.46
N SER A 206 -23.28 9.23 1.24
CA SER A 206 -22.04 8.76 0.61
C SER A 206 -20.89 9.78 0.81
N CYS A 207 -19.65 9.42 0.45
CA CYS A 207 -18.56 10.39 0.48
C CYS A 207 -18.76 11.55 -0.53
N ASP A 208 -19.24 11.27 -1.74
CA ASP A 208 -19.55 12.32 -2.71
C ASP A 208 -20.72 13.19 -2.24
N HIS A 209 -21.76 12.60 -1.66
CA HIS A 209 -22.84 13.37 -1.04
C HIS A 209 -22.31 14.28 0.07
N LEU A 210 -21.59 13.73 1.04
CA LEU A 210 -21.11 14.49 2.19
C LEU A 210 -20.23 15.68 1.79
N PHE A 211 -19.28 15.46 0.88
CA PHE A 211 -18.25 16.46 0.55
C PHE A 211 -18.55 17.31 -0.68
N ILE A 212 -19.57 16.97 -1.48
CA ILE A 212 -19.90 17.67 -2.74
C ILE A 212 -21.39 17.95 -2.84
N ASP A 213 -22.25 16.92 -2.85
CA ASP A 213 -23.65 17.09 -3.28
C ASP A 213 -24.61 17.59 -2.19
N CYS A 214 -24.25 17.41 -0.92
CA CYS A 214 -25.03 17.82 0.25
C CYS A 214 -25.34 19.32 0.17
N SER A 215 -26.61 19.70 0.35
CA SER A 215 -27.06 21.10 0.24
C SER A 215 -26.36 22.03 1.24
N TYR A 216 -26.03 21.54 2.43
CA TYR A 216 -25.22 22.25 3.40
C TYR A 216 -23.79 22.48 2.88
N THR A 217 -23.18 21.45 2.30
CA THR A 217 -21.82 21.51 1.72
C THR A 217 -21.75 22.38 0.47
N LYS A 218 -22.77 22.36 -0.40
CA LYS A 218 -22.85 23.20 -1.61
C LYS A 218 -22.77 24.68 -1.27
N GLN A 219 -23.42 25.13 -0.20
CA GLN A 219 -23.32 26.52 0.27
C GLN A 219 -21.88 26.93 0.63
N VAL A 220 -21.11 26.02 1.25
CA VAL A 220 -19.68 26.24 1.53
C VAL A 220 -18.89 26.39 0.24
N TRP A 221 -19.07 25.46 -0.71
CA TRP A 221 -18.38 25.51 -2.00
C TRP A 221 -18.69 26.81 -2.74
N GLU A 222 -19.96 27.15 -2.87
CA GLU A 222 -20.42 28.38 -3.52
C GLU A 222 -19.78 29.64 -2.93
N HIS A 223 -19.66 29.72 -1.60
CA HIS A 223 -18.98 30.83 -0.95
C HIS A 223 -17.53 30.95 -1.40
N PHE A 224 -16.73 29.88 -1.30
CA PHE A 224 -15.31 29.91 -1.65
C PHE A 224 -15.06 30.04 -3.16
N ILE A 225 -15.95 29.51 -4.00
CA ILE A 225 -15.88 29.67 -5.45
C ILE A 225 -16.04 31.14 -5.83
N ARG A 226 -17.07 31.81 -5.29
CA ARG A 226 -17.30 33.24 -5.52
C ARG A 226 -16.16 34.09 -4.96
N LEU A 227 -15.75 33.82 -3.72
CA LEU A 227 -14.70 34.59 -3.03
C LEU A 227 -13.35 34.51 -3.75
N LEU A 228 -13.01 33.35 -4.32
CA LEU A 228 -11.68 33.07 -4.90
C LEU A 228 -11.70 33.01 -6.43
N HIS A 229 -12.85 33.34 -7.03
CA HIS A 229 -13.10 33.32 -8.48
C HIS A 229 -12.72 31.98 -9.13
N PHE A 230 -13.10 30.85 -8.51
CA PHE A 230 -13.00 29.55 -9.19
C PHE A 230 -14.11 29.44 -10.26
N PRO A 231 -13.88 28.72 -11.37
CA PRO A 231 -14.85 28.69 -12.48
C PRO A 231 -16.14 27.94 -12.12
N SER A 232 -16.05 26.89 -11.31
CA SER A 232 -17.20 26.06 -10.93
C SER A 232 -16.93 25.29 -9.64
N ALA A 233 -17.98 24.69 -9.08
CA ALA A 233 -17.86 23.71 -8.01
C ALA A 233 -17.41 22.36 -8.56
N PRO A 234 -16.66 21.56 -7.77
CA PRO A 234 -16.41 20.18 -8.13
C PRO A 234 -17.73 19.40 -8.20
N THR A 235 -17.78 18.40 -9.07
CA THR A 235 -18.96 17.52 -9.27
C THR A 235 -18.87 16.20 -8.52
N SER A 236 -17.67 15.83 -8.07
CA SER A 236 -17.39 14.65 -7.23
C SER A 236 -16.02 14.80 -6.57
N LEU A 237 -15.67 13.92 -5.62
CA LEU A 237 -14.32 13.86 -5.07
C LEU A 237 -13.29 13.47 -6.14
N LYS A 238 -13.68 12.64 -7.12
CA LYS A 238 -12.78 12.29 -8.23
C LYS A 238 -12.49 13.49 -9.11
N ASP A 239 -13.50 14.31 -9.40
CA ASP A 239 -13.36 15.56 -10.12
C ASP A 239 -12.52 16.57 -9.34
N LEU A 240 -12.81 16.77 -8.05
CA LEU A 240 -12.08 17.67 -7.14
C LEU A 240 -10.56 17.42 -7.17
N TRP A 241 -10.15 16.17 -7.04
CA TRP A 241 -8.74 15.77 -7.04
C TRP A 241 -8.20 15.43 -8.43
N GLY A 242 -9.03 15.53 -9.47
CA GLY A 242 -8.73 15.25 -10.87
C GLY A 242 -8.87 16.50 -11.73
N HIS A 243 -10.04 16.67 -12.36
CA HIS A 243 -10.28 17.63 -13.44
C HIS A 243 -10.63 19.05 -12.99
N TRP A 244 -11.13 19.26 -11.76
CA TRP A 244 -11.58 20.56 -11.25
C TRP A 244 -10.52 21.68 -11.37
N ARG A 245 -9.23 21.31 -11.36
CA ARG A 245 -8.10 22.25 -11.41
C ARG A 245 -7.49 22.40 -12.81
N THR A 246 -8.01 21.69 -13.80
CA THR A 246 -7.54 21.73 -15.19
C THR A 246 -7.66 23.15 -15.74
N GLY A 247 -6.66 23.62 -16.48
CA GLY A 247 -6.67 24.97 -17.07
C GLY A 247 -6.33 26.12 -16.11
N LEU A 248 -6.33 25.91 -14.78
CA LEU A 248 -5.94 26.97 -13.83
C LEU A 248 -4.42 27.23 -13.87
N ALA A 249 -3.98 28.45 -13.54
CA ALA A 249 -2.56 28.75 -13.33
C ALA A 249 -1.98 27.96 -12.14
N ASN A 250 -0.67 27.64 -12.15
CA ASN A 250 -0.03 26.79 -11.13
C ASN A 250 -0.27 27.29 -9.69
N LYS A 251 -0.07 28.60 -9.45
CA LYS A 251 -0.35 29.26 -8.16
C LYS A 251 -1.80 29.00 -7.70
N LYS A 252 -2.77 29.17 -8.60
CA LYS A 252 -4.20 28.97 -8.31
C LYS A 252 -4.56 27.49 -8.11
N ARG A 253 -3.87 26.55 -8.77
CA ARG A 253 -4.02 25.11 -8.53
C ARG A 253 -3.56 24.71 -7.13
N ILE A 254 -2.38 25.18 -6.71
CA ILE A 254 -1.83 24.88 -5.37
C ILE A 254 -2.73 25.48 -4.29
N PHE A 255 -3.19 26.72 -4.49
CA PHE A 255 -4.13 27.34 -3.56
C PHE A 255 -5.50 26.65 -3.56
N GLY A 256 -6.00 26.21 -4.71
CA GLY A 256 -7.20 25.39 -4.81
C GLY A 256 -7.09 24.08 -4.04
N ASP A 257 -5.93 23.40 -4.09
CA ASP A 257 -5.68 22.20 -3.28
C ASP A 257 -5.78 22.49 -1.79
N LEU A 258 -5.27 23.64 -1.35
CA LEU A 258 -5.34 24.08 0.03
C LEU A 258 -6.79 24.25 0.49
N VAL A 259 -7.56 25.02 -0.29
CA VAL A 259 -8.97 25.31 -0.03
C VAL A 259 -9.78 24.03 -0.01
N ALA A 260 -9.58 23.14 -0.99
CA ALA A 260 -10.25 21.85 -1.07
C ALA A 260 -9.98 20.97 0.16
N LYS A 261 -8.72 20.85 0.58
CA LYS A 261 -8.34 20.09 1.79
C LYS A 261 -9.00 20.68 3.03
N ALA A 262 -9.08 22.01 3.09
CA ALA A 262 -9.66 22.70 4.23
C ALA A 262 -11.17 22.49 4.36
N ILE A 263 -11.88 22.58 3.24
CA ILE A 263 -13.32 22.37 3.14
C ILE A 263 -13.66 20.93 3.52
N VAL A 264 -13.05 19.94 2.86
CA VAL A 264 -13.31 18.50 3.10
C VAL A 264 -13.04 18.12 4.56
N TRP A 265 -11.95 18.62 5.15
CA TRP A 265 -11.64 18.37 6.56
C TRP A 265 -12.69 18.95 7.51
N ASN A 266 -13.06 20.23 7.35
CA ASN A 266 -14.00 20.87 8.28
C ASN A 266 -15.43 20.37 8.12
N ILE A 267 -15.85 19.96 6.93
CA ILE A 267 -17.15 19.30 6.74
C ILE A 267 -17.20 18.00 7.55
N CYS A 268 -16.13 17.19 7.52
CA CYS A 268 -16.10 15.98 8.33
C CYS A 268 -16.13 16.29 9.82
N LEU A 269 -15.46 17.35 10.27
CA LEU A 269 -15.52 17.76 11.67
C LEU A 269 -16.94 18.21 12.06
N ALA A 270 -17.60 19.05 11.25
CA ALA A 270 -18.97 19.50 11.49
C ALA A 270 -19.95 18.32 11.53
N ARG A 271 -19.80 17.37 10.60
CA ARG A 271 -20.59 16.13 10.56
C ARG A 271 -20.39 15.28 11.81
N ASN A 272 -19.16 15.11 12.26
CA ASN A 272 -18.86 14.34 13.47
C ASN A 272 -19.39 15.04 14.73
N ASP A 273 -19.29 16.36 14.79
CA ASP A 273 -19.82 17.16 15.91
C ASP A 273 -21.36 17.02 16.01
N CYS A 274 -22.04 16.99 14.86
CA CYS A 274 -23.48 16.70 14.80
C CYS A 274 -23.81 15.29 15.33
N ILE A 275 -23.02 14.27 15.01
CA ILE A 275 -23.29 12.88 15.44
C ILE A 275 -22.98 12.62 16.90
N PHE A 276 -21.89 13.20 17.42
CA PHE A 276 -21.39 12.87 18.75
C PHE A 276 -21.84 13.86 19.83
N ASN A 277 -22.18 15.10 19.45
CA ASN A 277 -22.51 16.17 20.38
C ASN A 277 -23.85 16.86 20.03
N ASP A 278 -24.63 16.33 19.08
CA ASP A 278 -25.89 16.93 18.58
C ASP A 278 -25.76 18.41 18.19
N ASN A 279 -24.55 18.83 17.79
CA ASN A 279 -24.25 20.21 17.48
C ASN A 279 -24.24 20.46 15.96
N VAL A 280 -25.26 21.13 15.46
CA VAL A 280 -25.34 21.56 14.06
C VAL A 280 -24.68 22.93 13.91
N LEU A 281 -23.47 22.94 13.36
CA LEU A 281 -22.74 24.18 13.15
C LEU A 281 -23.41 25.05 12.07
N HIS A 282 -23.71 26.31 12.39
CA HIS A 282 -24.22 27.26 11.41
C HIS A 282 -23.24 27.49 10.25
N ILE A 283 -23.75 27.63 9.02
CA ILE A 283 -22.95 27.69 7.78
C ILE A 283 -21.88 28.80 7.81
N ASN A 284 -22.23 30.00 8.30
CA ASN A 284 -21.29 31.12 8.39
C ASN A 284 -20.15 30.82 9.38
N SER A 285 -20.45 30.14 10.48
CA SER A 285 -19.46 29.73 11.47
C SER A 285 -18.49 28.70 10.88
N LEU A 286 -18.98 27.78 10.06
CA LEU A 286 -18.14 26.83 9.32
C LEU A 286 -17.24 27.53 8.30
N ILE A 287 -17.79 28.46 7.50
CA ILE A 287 -17.03 29.26 6.53
C ILE A 287 -15.89 30.00 7.24
N LEU A 288 -16.16 30.65 8.38
CA LEU A 288 -15.13 31.34 9.17
C LEU A 288 -14.06 30.39 9.71
N LYS A 289 -14.42 29.18 10.17
CA LYS A 289 -13.45 28.15 10.58
C LYS A 289 -12.56 27.73 9.41
N ILE A 290 -13.14 27.49 8.24
CA ILE A 290 -12.39 27.11 7.03
C ILE A 290 -11.44 28.24 6.63
N ALA A 291 -11.91 29.49 6.57
CA ALA A 291 -11.10 30.65 6.22
C ALA A 291 -9.92 30.84 7.19
N ARG A 292 -10.16 30.73 8.51
CA ARG A 292 -9.09 30.79 9.53
C ARG A 292 -8.04 29.70 9.34
N MET A 293 -8.47 28.48 9.02
CA MET A 293 -7.55 27.38 8.80
C MET A 293 -6.72 27.59 7.52
N ILE A 294 -7.33 28.09 6.43
CA ILE A 294 -6.60 28.46 5.21
C ILE A 294 -5.57 29.55 5.52
N MET A 295 -5.95 30.61 6.23
CA MET A 295 -5.03 31.70 6.59
C MET A 295 -3.87 31.21 7.46
N SER A 296 -4.15 30.37 8.47
CA SER A 296 -3.11 29.75 9.30
C SER A 296 -2.16 28.88 8.47
N TRP A 297 -2.69 28.15 7.49
CA TRP A 297 -1.86 27.36 6.61
C TRP A 297 -1.00 28.23 5.72
N CYS A 298 -1.56 29.28 5.12
CA CYS A 298 -0.84 30.27 4.32
C CYS A 298 0.30 30.94 5.09
N SER A 299 0.12 31.26 6.37
CA SER A 299 1.18 31.86 7.20
C SER A 299 2.25 30.84 7.63
N SER A 300 1.88 29.56 7.78
CA SER A 300 2.80 28.47 8.15
C SER A 300 3.59 27.88 6.97
N VAL A 301 3.35 28.35 5.75
CA VAL A 301 4.05 27.86 4.57
C VAL A 301 5.53 28.23 4.66
N SER A 302 6.38 27.23 4.89
CA SER A 302 7.85 27.35 4.85
C SER A 302 8.34 28.03 3.57
N GLU A 303 9.41 28.83 3.66
CA GLU A 303 10.12 29.51 2.56
C GLU A 303 10.10 28.72 1.23
N GLY A 304 10.41 27.41 1.26
CA GLY A 304 10.52 26.57 0.06
C GLY A 304 9.21 26.26 -0.70
N LEU A 305 8.02 26.54 -0.15
CA LEU A 305 6.78 26.57 -0.96
C LEU A 305 6.48 27.98 -1.48
N ARG A 306 6.89 29.01 -0.72
CA ARG A 306 6.84 30.41 -1.14
C ARG A 306 7.68 30.61 -2.38
N GLU A 307 8.91 30.10 -2.40
CA GLU A 307 9.79 30.04 -3.57
C GLU A 307 9.15 29.28 -4.75
N LYS A 308 8.44 28.16 -4.49
CA LYS A 308 7.73 27.41 -5.56
C LYS A 308 6.47 28.11 -6.06
N MET A 309 5.88 28.96 -5.22
CA MET A 309 4.80 29.86 -5.61
C MET A 309 5.37 31.08 -6.33
N GLU A 310 6.55 31.58 -6.00
CA GLU A 310 7.16 32.80 -6.57
C GLU A 310 7.96 32.54 -7.85
N ALA A 311 8.51 31.33 -8.05
CA ALA A 311 9.32 30.95 -9.21
C ALA A 311 8.52 30.76 -10.53
N THR A 312 7.36 31.41 -10.71
CA THR A 312 6.56 31.46 -11.95
C THR A 312 5.49 32.56 -11.84
#